data_AF-A0A4V2JTY0-F1
#
_entry.id   AF-A0A4V2JTY0-F1
#
_cell.length_a   1.000
_cell.length_b   1.000
_cell.length_c   1.000
_cell.angle_alpha   90.00
_cell.angle_beta   90.00
_cell.angle_gamma   90.00
#
_symmetry.space_group_name_H-M   'P 1'
#
loop_
_entity.id
_entity.type
_entity.pdbx_description
1 polymer ?
#
loop_
_entity_poly.entity_id
_entity_poly.type
_entity_poly.pdbx_seq_one_letter_code
_entity_poly.pdbx_strand_id
1 'polypeptide(L)'
;SCNADVHCFAYICRKALKNITIKNYQIMNDADDFFKKCLKEDPSKRITADLALLHPLFNILYDFLICFSNLEDLEISKNETKIRIKDKILYYEHPNYGFELHCCCKNEKIEFTKLELPSKQTHAEEETGNESQTKQRAKRLLDYRVIIDKEVLPIQHLTFSYYNELKNIFSALRVEQKQKSNRGMWKYIIGISVVVLILGAGLSYYFFVHKKKLNK
;
A
#
# COMPACT_ATOMS: atom_id res chain seq x y z
N SER A 1 -1.15 20.83 -24.85
CA SER A 1 -0.44 19.96 -25.82
C SER A 1 -0.32 18.49 -25.37
N CYS A 2 -1.11 17.98 -24.41
CA CYS A 2 -0.83 16.66 -23.80
C CYS A 2 -1.43 15.42 -24.51
N ASN A 3 -2.47 15.58 -25.34
CA ASN A 3 -3.17 14.41 -25.90
C ASN A 3 -2.38 13.67 -26.99
N ALA A 4 -1.56 14.37 -27.78
CA ALA A 4 -0.72 13.74 -28.79
C ALA A 4 0.36 12.86 -28.12
N ASP A 5 0.96 13.34 -27.03
CA ASP A 5 2.00 12.62 -26.28
C ASP A 5 1.46 11.32 -25.69
N VAL A 6 0.25 11.33 -25.12
CA VAL A 6 -0.43 10.11 -24.62
C VAL A 6 -0.62 9.08 -25.72
N HIS A 7 -1.03 9.53 -26.92
CA HIS A 7 -1.20 8.65 -28.06
C HIS A 7 0.14 8.07 -28.54
N CYS A 8 1.16 8.91 -28.71
CA CYS A 8 2.50 8.49 -29.13
C CYS A 8 3.10 7.49 -28.13
N PHE A 9 3.00 7.78 -26.84
CA PHE A 9 3.43 6.87 -25.76
C PHE A 9 2.74 5.51 -25.88
N ALA A 10 1.39 5.50 -25.93
CA ALA A 10 0.62 4.27 -26.02
C ALA A 10 0.94 3.46 -27.29
N TYR A 11 1.16 4.13 -28.42
CA TYR A 11 1.52 3.47 -29.68
C TYR A 11 2.88 2.78 -29.58
N ILE A 12 3.90 3.47 -29.05
CA ILE A 12 5.24 2.92 -28.84
C ILE A 12 5.20 1.76 -27.85
N CYS A 13 4.51 1.92 -26.73
CA CYS A 13 4.35 0.86 -25.72
C CYS A 13 3.67 -0.39 -26.31
N ARG A 14 2.56 -0.23 -27.04
CA ARG A 14 1.86 -1.35 -27.67
C ARG A 14 2.76 -2.09 -28.66
N LYS A 15 3.57 -1.36 -29.43
CA LYS A 15 4.53 -1.94 -30.36
C LYS A 15 5.64 -2.71 -29.63
N ALA A 16 6.15 -2.18 -28.52
CA ALA A 16 7.15 -2.86 -27.69
C ALA A 16 6.62 -4.15 -27.04
N LEU A 17 5.35 -4.16 -26.63
CA LEU A 17 4.70 -5.32 -26.00
C LEU A 17 4.28 -6.41 -27.00
N LYS A 18 4.22 -6.13 -28.31
CA LYS A 18 3.72 -7.06 -29.34
C LYS A 18 4.43 -8.42 -29.34
N ASN A 19 5.69 -8.48 -28.93
CA ASN A 19 6.50 -9.69 -28.91
C ASN A 19 6.65 -10.30 -27.51
N ILE A 20 5.93 -9.78 -26.50
CA ILE A 20 6.01 -10.24 -25.12
C ILE A 20 4.76 -11.08 -24.82
N THR A 21 4.96 -12.34 -24.46
CA THR A 21 3.86 -13.22 -24.04
C THR A 21 3.46 -12.91 -22.60
N ILE A 22 2.37 -12.16 -22.42
CA ILE A 22 1.76 -11.89 -21.13
C ILE A 22 0.83 -13.06 -20.76
N LYS A 23 1.21 -13.85 -19.74
CA LYS A 23 0.42 -15.01 -19.29
C LYS A 23 -0.74 -14.65 -18.35
N ASN A 24 -0.72 -13.45 -17.77
CA ASN A 24 -1.74 -12.99 -16.84
C ASN A 24 -2.91 -12.33 -17.62
N TYR A 25 -4.04 -13.02 -17.65
CA TYR A 25 -5.25 -12.59 -18.37
C TYR A 25 -5.75 -11.20 -17.93
N GLN A 26 -5.69 -10.90 -16.63
CA GLN A 26 -6.14 -9.61 -16.10
C GLN A 26 -5.23 -8.47 -16.58
N ILE A 27 -3.91 -8.66 -16.54
CA ILE A 27 -2.94 -7.66 -17.04
C ILE A 27 -3.15 -7.42 -18.54
N MET A 28 -3.44 -8.47 -19.30
CA MET A 28 -3.73 -8.34 -20.74
C MET A 28 -4.99 -7.51 -20.99
N ASN A 29 -6.08 -7.78 -20.26
CA ASN A 29 -7.31 -6.99 -20.37
C ASN A 29 -7.10 -5.53 -19.97
N ASP A 30 -6.38 -5.28 -18.87
CA ASP A 30 -6.06 -3.92 -18.41
C ASP A 30 -5.15 -3.20 -19.43
N ALA A 31 -4.25 -3.91 -20.10
CA ALA A 31 -3.41 -3.33 -21.15
C ALA A 31 -4.23 -2.98 -22.41
N ASP A 32 -5.14 -3.87 -22.83
CA ASP A 32 -6.00 -3.62 -23.99
C ASP A 32 -6.95 -2.44 -23.74
N ASP A 33 -7.54 -2.33 -22.54
CA ASP A 33 -8.37 -1.18 -22.16
C ASP A 33 -7.56 0.13 -22.13
N PHE A 34 -6.37 0.09 -21.54
CA PHE A 34 -5.44 1.23 -21.53
C PHE A 34 -5.13 1.72 -22.94
N PHE A 35 -4.71 0.82 -23.84
CA PHE A 35 -4.38 1.17 -25.22
C PHE A 35 -5.60 1.65 -25.98
N LYS A 36 -6.77 1.04 -25.78
CA LYS A 36 -8.04 1.49 -26.41
C LYS A 36 -8.38 2.92 -26.03
N LYS A 37 -8.15 3.34 -24.78
CA LYS A 37 -8.42 4.71 -24.30
C LYS A 37 -7.38 5.72 -24.77
N CYS A 38 -6.10 5.36 -24.76
CA CYS A 38 -5.00 6.25 -25.17
C CYS A 38 -4.91 6.42 -26.70
N LEU A 39 -5.26 5.38 -27.46
CA LEU A 39 -5.22 5.39 -28.93
C LEU A 39 -6.57 5.79 -29.55
N LYS A 40 -7.43 6.50 -28.82
CA LYS A 40 -8.63 7.08 -29.43
C LYS A 40 -8.25 8.09 -30.51
N GLU A 41 -8.77 7.86 -31.71
CA GLU A 41 -8.58 8.73 -32.88
C GLU A 41 -9.01 10.16 -32.58
N ASP A 42 -10.23 10.33 -32.07
CA ASP A 42 -10.77 11.62 -31.63
C ASP A 42 -10.01 12.11 -30.38
N PRO A 43 -9.22 13.20 -30.49
CA PRO A 43 -8.42 13.71 -29.38
C PRO A 43 -9.27 14.21 -28.19
N SER A 44 -10.52 14.61 -28.43
CA SER A 44 -11.42 15.07 -27.37
C SER A 44 -11.94 13.94 -26.48
N LYS A 45 -11.95 12.71 -27.01
CA LYS A 45 -12.37 11.49 -26.31
C LYS A 45 -11.19 10.69 -25.77
N ARG A 46 -9.97 11.14 -26.02
CA ARG A 46 -8.75 10.50 -25.53
C ARG A 46 -8.56 10.82 -24.05
N ILE A 47 -8.11 9.82 -23.30
CA ILE A 47 -7.77 9.99 -21.90
C ILE A 47 -6.57 10.95 -21.76
N THR A 48 -6.57 11.80 -20.73
CA THR A 48 -5.45 12.68 -20.41
C THR A 48 -4.30 11.90 -19.78
N ALA A 49 -3.10 12.50 -19.74
CA ALA A 49 -1.94 11.89 -19.10
C ALA A 49 -2.17 11.60 -17.61
N ASP A 50 -2.79 12.55 -16.90
CA ASP A 50 -3.11 12.39 -15.49
C ASP A 50 -4.02 11.18 -15.25
N LEU A 51 -5.10 11.06 -16.02
CA LEU A 51 -6.02 9.92 -15.91
C LEU A 51 -5.39 8.60 -16.40
N ALA A 52 -4.49 8.66 -17.39
CA ALA A 52 -3.76 7.49 -17.87
C ALA A 52 -2.82 6.92 -16.78
N LEU A 53 -2.19 7.76 -15.96
CA LEU A 53 -1.36 7.32 -14.83
C LEU A 53 -2.16 6.60 -13.73
N LEU A 54 -3.46 6.90 -13.62
CA LEU A 54 -4.36 6.25 -12.65
C LEU A 54 -4.92 4.92 -13.17
N HIS A 55 -4.58 4.51 -14.39
CA HIS A 55 -5.11 3.30 -15.00
C HIS A 55 -4.68 2.05 -14.22
N PRO A 56 -5.58 1.06 -14.00
CA PRO A 56 -5.27 -0.15 -13.23
C PRO A 56 -4.04 -0.94 -13.71
N LEU A 57 -3.67 -0.79 -14.99
CA LEU A 57 -2.46 -1.35 -15.59
C LEU A 57 -1.19 -1.01 -14.77
N PHE A 58 -1.11 0.18 -14.19
CA PHE A 58 0.05 0.64 -13.43
C PHE A 58 0.02 0.25 -11.94
N ASN A 59 -1.05 -0.37 -11.46
CA ASN A 59 -1.20 -0.70 -10.04
C ASN A 59 -0.12 -1.65 -9.52
N ILE A 60 0.42 -2.49 -10.40
CA ILE A 60 1.51 -3.44 -10.07
C ILE A 60 2.77 -2.72 -9.59
N LEU A 61 3.00 -1.49 -10.02
CA LEU A 61 4.13 -0.68 -9.57
C LEU A 61 4.04 -0.36 -8.07
N TYR A 62 2.84 -0.42 -7.50
CA TYR A 62 2.56 -0.05 -6.11
C TYR A 62 2.27 -1.29 -5.23
N ASP A 63 2.73 -2.48 -5.62
CA ASP A 63 2.59 -3.73 -4.85
C ASP A 63 3.32 -3.75 -3.51
N PHE A 64 4.23 -2.81 -3.30
CA PHE A 64 4.92 -2.64 -2.03
C PHE A 64 4.07 -1.91 -0.98
N LEU A 65 3.08 -1.12 -1.37
CA LEU A 65 2.24 -0.36 -0.44
C LEU A 65 1.40 -1.31 0.41
N ILE A 66 1.37 -1.03 1.72
CA ILE A 66 0.49 -1.69 2.68
C ILE A 66 -0.34 -0.63 3.38
N CYS A 67 -1.54 -1.01 3.81
CA CYS A 67 -2.30 -0.15 4.72
C CYS A 67 -1.54 -0.04 6.05
N PHE A 68 -1.28 1.19 6.49
CA PHE A 68 -0.59 1.47 7.74
C PHE A 68 -1.49 2.13 8.79
N SER A 69 -2.82 2.06 8.62
CA SER A 69 -3.78 2.66 9.56
C SER A 69 -3.73 2.04 10.96
N ASN A 70 -3.32 0.76 11.04
CA ASN A 70 -3.27 -0.01 12.28
C ASN A 70 -1.84 -0.10 12.83
N LEU A 71 -0.89 0.61 12.22
CA LEU A 71 0.43 0.73 12.81
C LEU A 71 0.35 1.68 14.01
N GLU A 72 0.90 1.23 15.13
CA GLU A 72 1.17 2.10 16.27
C GLU A 72 2.07 3.26 15.84
N ASP A 73 1.96 4.37 16.56
CA ASP A 73 2.86 5.50 16.39
C ASP A 73 4.32 5.03 16.44
N LEU A 74 5.08 5.41 15.42
CA LEU A 74 6.43 4.94 15.19
C LEU A 74 7.28 6.09 14.69
N GLU A 75 8.51 6.15 15.17
CA GLU A 75 9.52 7.06 14.67
C GLU A 75 10.78 6.27 14.35
N ILE A 76 11.24 6.35 13.09
CA ILE A 76 12.48 5.76 12.60
C ILE A 76 13.35 6.91 12.11
N SER A 77 14.55 7.05 12.67
CA SER A 77 15.56 7.97 12.17
C SER A 77 16.73 7.17 11.62
N LYS A 78 17.13 7.46 10.38
CA LYS A 78 18.30 6.84 9.75
C LYS A 78 19.05 7.89 8.96
N ASN A 79 20.30 8.14 9.37
CA ASN A 79 21.13 9.23 8.85
C ASN A 79 20.37 10.57 8.98
N GLU A 80 20.22 11.31 7.88
CA GLU A 80 19.51 12.59 7.81
C GLU A 80 18.02 12.44 7.47
N THR A 81 17.51 11.20 7.37
CA THR A 81 16.10 10.95 7.09
C THR A 81 15.33 10.54 8.34
N LYS A 82 14.10 11.03 8.44
CA LYS A 82 13.18 10.72 9.54
C LYS A 82 11.83 10.31 8.99
N ILE A 83 11.34 9.17 9.45
CA ILE A 83 10.02 8.62 9.14
C ILE A 83 9.23 8.61 10.44
N ARG A 84 8.06 9.24 10.45
CA ARG A 84 7.14 9.22 11.59
C ARG A 84 5.76 8.79 11.14
N ILE A 85 5.16 7.82 11.80
CA ILE A 85 3.75 7.48 11.63
C ILE A 85 3.00 7.99 12.86
N LYS A 86 1.95 8.79 12.62
CA LYS A 86 1.06 9.28 13.66
C LYS A 86 -0.32 9.57 13.07
N ASP A 87 -1.38 9.18 13.76
CA ASP A 87 -2.77 9.48 13.37
C ASP A 87 -3.11 9.06 11.91
N LYS A 88 -2.63 7.87 11.49
CA LYS A 88 -2.78 7.33 10.13
C LYS A 88 -2.10 8.16 9.02
N ILE A 89 -1.16 9.03 9.41
CA ILE A 89 -0.34 9.84 8.50
C ILE A 89 1.12 9.40 8.67
N LEU A 90 1.79 9.19 7.55
CA LEU A 90 3.23 8.98 7.49
C LEU A 90 3.89 10.29 7.07
N TYR A 91 4.77 10.81 7.91
CA TYR A 91 5.60 11.98 7.65
C TYR A 91 7.01 11.50 7.27
N TYR A 92 7.52 12.00 6.16
CA TYR A 92 8.89 11.77 5.72
C TYR A 92 9.63 13.11 5.63
N GLU A 93 10.77 13.19 6.31
CA GLU A 93 11.64 14.35 6.35
C GLU A 93 13.03 13.96 5.82
N HIS A 94 13.54 14.73 4.85
CA HIS A 94 14.90 14.69 4.32
C HIS A 94 15.39 16.15 4.20
N PRO A 95 16.72 16.45 4.27
CA PRO A 95 17.20 17.83 4.29
C PRO A 95 16.75 18.69 3.11
N ASN A 96 16.58 18.08 1.94
CA ASN A 96 16.24 18.78 0.70
C ASN A 96 14.74 18.72 0.34
N TYR A 97 13.98 17.79 0.92
CA TYR A 97 12.58 17.57 0.56
C TYR A 97 11.85 16.77 1.64
N GLY A 98 10.53 16.87 1.68
CA GLY A 98 9.70 16.08 2.58
C GLY A 98 8.34 15.82 1.95
N PHE A 99 7.59 14.91 2.55
CA PHE A 99 6.19 14.69 2.18
C PHE A 99 5.40 14.08 3.33
N GLU A 100 4.09 14.26 3.25
CA GLU A 100 3.12 13.56 4.08
C GLU A 100 2.36 12.56 3.23
N LEU A 101 2.15 11.34 3.73
CA LEU A 101 1.35 10.32 3.09
C LEU A 101 0.19 9.97 4.03
N HIS A 102 -1.02 10.31 3.62
CA HIS A 102 -2.24 9.91 4.32
C HIS A 102 -2.63 8.51 3.87
N CYS A 103 -2.89 7.63 4.83
CA CYS A 103 -3.31 6.26 4.56
C CYS A 103 -4.65 6.22 3.81
N CYS A 104 -4.84 5.19 2.97
CA CYS A 104 -6.10 4.94 2.26
C CYS A 104 -7.34 4.83 3.15
N CYS A 105 -7.18 4.49 4.44
CA CYS A 105 -8.27 4.33 5.40
C CYS A 105 -8.51 5.59 6.28
N LYS A 106 -7.96 6.75 5.90
CA LYS A 106 -8.30 8.01 6.56
C LYS A 106 -9.71 8.44 6.16
N ASN A 107 -10.58 8.68 7.15
CA ASN A 107 -11.99 9.03 6.91
C ASN A 107 -12.13 10.38 6.21
N GLU A 108 -11.39 11.38 6.69
CA GLU A 108 -11.32 12.71 6.09
C GLU A 108 -10.30 12.71 4.95
N LYS A 109 -10.80 12.60 3.73
CA LYS A 109 -9.99 12.68 2.52
C LYS A 109 -9.91 14.12 2.03
N ILE A 110 -8.69 14.60 1.86
CA ILE A 110 -8.42 15.91 1.27
C ILE A 110 -8.53 15.76 -0.26
N GLU A 111 -9.14 16.74 -0.93
CA GLU A 111 -9.24 16.77 -2.38
C GLU A 111 -7.88 16.97 -3.04
N PHE A 112 -7.73 16.46 -4.26
CA PHE A 112 -6.51 16.67 -5.04
C PHE A 112 -6.45 18.11 -5.54
N THR A 113 -5.28 18.73 -5.50
CA THR A 113 -5.15 20.17 -5.82
C THR A 113 -5.34 20.48 -7.30
N LYS A 114 -4.84 19.62 -8.19
CA LYS A 114 -4.81 19.87 -9.66
C LYS A 114 -5.51 18.78 -10.48
N LEU A 115 -5.96 17.71 -9.82
CA LEU A 115 -6.57 16.57 -10.48
C LEU A 115 -8.07 16.57 -10.23
N GLU A 116 -8.83 16.93 -11.25
CA GLU A 116 -10.26 16.73 -11.27
C GLU A 116 -10.56 15.28 -11.69
N LEU A 117 -11.01 14.47 -10.74
CA LEU A 117 -11.54 13.16 -11.05
C LEU A 117 -12.94 13.33 -11.66
N PRO A 118 -13.22 12.78 -12.84
CA PRO A 118 -14.57 12.81 -13.38
C PRO A 118 -15.52 12.16 -12.39
N SER A 119 -16.64 12.82 -12.08
CA SER A 119 -17.67 12.34 -11.14
C SER A 119 -18.23 10.96 -11.50
N LYS A 120 -18.04 10.51 -12.75
CA LYS A 120 -18.40 9.18 -13.26
C LYS A 120 -17.23 8.20 -13.39
N GLN A 121 -15.99 8.61 -13.14
CA GLN A 121 -14.81 7.73 -13.10
C GLN A 121 -14.37 7.36 -11.69
N THR A 122 -15.00 7.95 -10.66
CA THR A 122 -14.94 7.47 -9.27
C THR A 122 -15.56 6.07 -9.12
N HIS A 123 -16.31 5.63 -10.14
CA HIS A 123 -16.76 4.26 -10.32
C HIS A 123 -16.35 3.81 -11.72
N ALA A 124 -15.28 3.01 -11.82
CA ALA A 124 -15.07 2.16 -12.98
C ALA A 124 -16.20 1.11 -13.01
N GLU A 125 -17.39 1.54 -13.45
CA GLU A 125 -18.61 0.75 -13.62
C GLU A 125 -19.08 0.05 -12.33
N GLU A 126 -20.10 0.65 -11.69
CA GLU A 126 -21.13 -0.14 -11.01
C GLU A 126 -21.88 -0.97 -12.08
N GLU A 127 -21.23 -1.99 -12.62
CA GLU A 127 -21.92 -3.02 -13.38
C GLU A 127 -21.53 -4.38 -12.79
N THR A 128 -22.45 -4.89 -11.97
CA THR A 128 -22.59 -6.31 -11.58
C THR A 128 -21.54 -6.89 -10.63
N GLY A 129 -21.83 -6.85 -9.33
CA GLY A 129 -21.72 -7.99 -8.39
C GLY A 129 -20.39 -8.68 -8.08
N ASN A 130 -19.29 -8.43 -8.80
CA ASN A 130 -17.97 -8.99 -8.52
C ASN A 130 -16.89 -8.09 -9.15
N GLU A 131 -16.58 -6.95 -8.51
CA GLU A 131 -15.44 -6.12 -8.92
C GLU A 131 -14.15 -6.95 -8.90
N SER A 132 -13.38 -6.92 -10.01
CA SER A 132 -12.09 -7.61 -10.07
C SER A 132 -11.13 -7.05 -8.99
N GLN A 133 -10.25 -7.90 -8.46
CA GLN A 133 -9.25 -7.49 -7.46
C GLN A 133 -8.43 -6.27 -7.92
N THR A 134 -8.21 -6.13 -9.23
CA THR A 134 -7.48 -4.99 -9.83
C THR A 134 -8.27 -3.68 -9.75
N LYS A 135 -9.59 -3.69 -9.98
CA LYS A 135 -10.46 -2.51 -9.83
C LYS A 135 -10.51 -2.05 -8.36
N GLN A 136 -10.66 -2.98 -7.42
CA GLN A 136 -10.60 -2.67 -5.99
C GLN A 136 -9.24 -2.10 -5.57
N ARG A 137 -8.15 -2.63 -6.13
CA ARG A 137 -6.79 -2.13 -5.90
C ARG A 137 -6.61 -0.70 -6.44
N ALA A 138 -7.13 -0.41 -7.63
CA ALA A 138 -7.07 0.94 -8.22
C ALA A 138 -7.73 1.96 -7.28
N LYS A 139 -8.92 1.63 -6.77
CA LYS A 139 -9.65 2.46 -5.80
C LYS A 139 -8.84 2.69 -4.52
N ARG A 140 -8.23 1.64 -3.96
CA ARG A 140 -7.39 1.77 -2.76
C ARG A 140 -6.14 2.63 -2.99
N LEU A 141 -5.52 2.55 -4.17
CA LEU A 141 -4.36 3.38 -4.50
C LEU A 141 -4.76 4.85 -4.63
N LEU A 142 -5.91 5.11 -5.26
CA LEU A 142 -6.53 6.43 -5.33
C LEU A 142 -7.00 6.97 -3.99
N ASP A 143 -7.00 6.18 -2.92
CA ASP A 143 -7.39 6.62 -1.58
C ASP A 143 -6.20 7.16 -0.76
N TYR A 144 -4.97 6.85 -1.16
CA TYR A 144 -3.80 7.52 -0.59
C TYR A 144 -3.77 8.99 -1.04
N ARG A 145 -3.30 9.87 -0.14
CA ARG A 145 -3.02 11.27 -0.48
C ARG A 145 -1.58 11.57 -0.12
N VAL A 146 -0.83 12.13 -1.04
CA VAL A 146 0.52 12.61 -0.79
C VAL A 146 0.47 14.13 -0.75
N ILE A 147 1.05 14.74 0.27
CA ILE A 147 1.16 16.19 0.41
C ILE A 147 2.63 16.57 0.25
N ILE A 148 2.94 17.37 -0.77
CA ILE A 148 4.27 17.93 -1.04
C ILE A 148 4.09 19.43 -1.24
N ASP A 149 4.77 20.26 -0.46
CA ASP A 149 4.75 21.73 -0.58
C ASP A 149 3.32 22.34 -0.69
N LYS A 150 2.36 21.74 0.03
CA LYS A 150 0.91 22.06 0.05
C LYS A 150 0.08 21.52 -1.12
N GLU A 151 0.69 20.84 -2.10
CA GLU A 151 -0.03 20.15 -3.16
C GLU A 151 -0.44 18.76 -2.73
N VAL A 152 -1.71 18.42 -2.95
CA VAL A 152 -2.29 17.12 -2.66
C VAL A 152 -2.35 16.31 -3.96
N LEU A 153 -1.58 15.23 -4.00
CA LEU A 153 -1.35 14.42 -5.19
C LEU A 153 -1.73 12.95 -4.95
N PRO A 154 -2.18 12.23 -5.99
CA PRO A 154 -2.23 10.78 -5.95
C PRO A 154 -0.79 10.23 -6.00
N ILE A 155 -0.58 9.08 -5.37
CA ILE A 155 0.74 8.40 -5.35
C ILE A 155 1.27 8.12 -6.78
N GLN A 156 0.37 7.95 -7.75
CA GLN A 156 0.72 7.69 -9.14
C GLN A 156 1.35 8.88 -9.87
N HIS A 157 1.19 10.10 -9.35
CA HIS A 157 1.75 11.32 -9.94
C HIS A 157 3.07 11.73 -9.30
N LEU A 158 3.60 10.91 -8.39
CA LEU A 158 4.90 11.15 -7.80
C LEU A 158 6.02 10.99 -8.82
N THR A 159 7.06 11.82 -8.67
CA THR A 159 8.28 11.65 -9.44
C THR A 159 8.96 10.33 -9.07
N PHE A 160 9.87 9.86 -9.94
CA PHE A 160 10.63 8.64 -9.71
C PHE A 160 11.42 8.66 -8.38
N SER A 161 11.89 9.84 -7.95
CA SER A 161 12.60 9.99 -6.67
C SER A 161 11.67 9.69 -5.49
N TYR A 162 10.51 10.35 -5.40
CA TYR A 162 9.52 10.09 -4.34
C TYR A 162 9.00 8.65 -4.37
N TYR A 163 8.79 8.07 -5.55
CA TYR A 163 8.42 6.67 -5.70
C TYR A 163 9.44 5.71 -5.05
N ASN A 164 10.73 5.93 -5.28
CA ASN A 164 11.79 5.10 -4.70
C ASN A 164 11.87 5.28 -3.19
N GLU A 165 11.68 6.51 -2.68
CA GLU A 165 11.61 6.75 -1.24
C GLU A 165 10.44 6.00 -0.60
N LEU A 166 9.24 6.05 -1.19
CA LEU A 166 8.11 5.25 -0.73
C LEU A 166 8.46 3.77 -0.69
N LYS A 167 9.10 3.23 -1.73
CA LYS A 167 9.51 1.82 -1.76
C LYS A 167 10.46 1.47 -0.60
N ASN A 168 11.42 2.35 -0.30
CA ASN A 168 12.37 2.17 0.81
C ASN A 168 11.68 2.22 2.17
N ILE A 169 10.82 3.22 2.37
CA ILE A 169 10.03 3.42 3.60
C ILE A 169 9.17 2.19 3.88
N PHE A 170 8.39 1.74 2.90
CA PHE A 170 7.52 0.58 3.07
C PHE A 170 8.28 -0.74 3.24
N SER A 171 9.49 -0.84 2.69
CA SER A 171 10.40 -1.95 3.00
C SER A 171 10.80 -1.93 4.48
N ALA A 172 11.20 -0.78 5.02
CA ALA A 172 11.54 -0.62 6.43
C ALA A 172 10.35 -0.92 7.36
N LEU A 173 9.15 -0.42 7.03
CA LEU A 173 7.94 -0.67 7.81
C LEU A 173 7.57 -2.16 7.86
N ARG A 174 7.75 -2.91 6.77
CA ARG A 174 7.53 -4.37 6.74
C ARG A 174 8.50 -5.10 7.67
N VAL A 175 9.75 -4.67 7.75
CA VAL A 175 10.75 -5.26 8.67
C VAL A 175 10.32 -5.02 10.12
N GLU A 176 9.93 -3.79 10.46
CA GLU A 176 9.44 -3.44 11.80
C GLU A 176 8.18 -4.24 12.20
N GLN A 177 7.20 -4.38 11.30
CA GLN A 177 6.03 -5.22 11.53
C GLN A 177 6.40 -6.67 11.83
N LYS A 178 7.32 -7.25 11.05
CA LYS A 178 7.75 -8.64 11.22
C LYS A 178 8.51 -8.83 12.55
N GLN A 179 9.35 -7.88 12.93
CA GLN A 179 10.06 -7.92 14.21
C GLN A 179 9.10 -7.80 15.41
N LYS A 180 8.12 -6.88 15.37
CA LYS A 180 7.09 -6.75 16.41
C LYS A 180 6.24 -8.03 16.52
N SER A 181 5.79 -8.58 15.39
CA SER A 181 5.03 -9.84 15.36
C SER A 181 5.81 -10.98 16.01
N ASN A 182 7.11 -11.12 15.69
CA ASN A 182 7.96 -12.13 16.30
C ASN A 182 8.11 -11.89 17.83
N ARG A 183 8.35 -10.65 18.28
CA ARG A 183 8.44 -10.34 19.72
C ARG A 183 7.14 -10.67 20.47
N GLY A 184 5.98 -10.39 19.89
CA GLY A 184 4.68 -10.74 20.47
C GLY A 184 4.53 -12.25 20.65
N MET A 185 4.93 -13.02 19.64
CA MET A 185 4.92 -14.49 19.70
C MET A 185 5.85 -15.03 20.80
N TRP A 186 7.05 -14.46 20.96
CA TRP A 186 7.97 -14.83 22.04
C TRP A 186 7.40 -14.54 23.44
N LYS A 187 6.73 -13.39 23.63
CA LYS A 187 6.06 -13.08 24.90
C LYS A 187 4.97 -14.10 25.25
N TYR A 188 4.19 -14.54 24.26
CA TYR A 188 3.16 -15.56 24.44
C TYR A 188 3.76 -16.92 24.82
N ILE A 189 4.83 -17.36 24.15
CA ILE A 189 5.54 -18.60 24.46
C ILE A 189 6.09 -18.56 25.90
N ILE A 190 6.76 -17.47 26.29
CA ILE A 190 7.28 -17.31 27.66
C ILE A 190 6.14 -17.35 28.68
N GLY A 191 5.02 -16.68 28.40
CA GLY A 191 3.84 -16.70 29.26
C GLY A 191 3.30 -18.11 29.49
N ILE A 192 3.17 -18.90 28.43
CA ILE A 192 2.77 -20.32 28.54
C ILE A 192 3.78 -21.11 29.35
N SER A 193 5.08 -20.94 29.10
CA SER A 193 6.13 -21.66 29.84
C SER A 193 6.08 -21.39 31.36
N VAL A 194 5.84 -20.14 31.76
CA VAL A 194 5.70 -19.77 33.18
C VAL A 194 4.47 -20.43 33.81
N VAL A 195 3.33 -20.43 33.13
CA VAL A 195 2.10 -21.09 33.62
C VAL A 195 2.32 -22.58 33.81
N VAL A 196 2.98 -23.26 32.86
CA VAL A 196 3.30 -24.69 32.95
C VAL A 196 4.21 -24.99 34.15
N LEU A 197 5.23 -24.16 34.40
CA LEU A 197 6.12 -24.31 35.56
C LEU A 197 5.38 -24.15 36.89
N ILE A 198 4.48 -23.17 37.00
CA ILE A 198 3.69 -22.94 38.22
C ILE A 198 2.76 -24.14 38.48
N LEU A 199 2.05 -24.63 37.46
CA LEU A 199 1.17 -25.79 37.59
C LEU A 199 1.95 -27.06 37.93
N GLY A 200 3.11 -27.27 37.30
CA GLY A 200 4.00 -28.39 37.59
C GLY A 200 4.51 -28.38 39.03
N ALA A 201 4.99 -27.23 39.51
CA ALA A 201 5.44 -27.07 40.89
C ALA A 201 4.30 -27.30 41.90
N GLY A 202 3.09 -26.78 41.61
CA GLY A 202 1.90 -27.01 42.43
C GLY A 202 1.51 -28.49 42.52
N LEU A 203 1.53 -29.21 41.38
CA LEU A 203 1.29 -30.65 41.34
C LEU A 203 2.34 -31.44 42.12
N SER A 204 3.64 -31.12 41.94
CA SER A 204 4.71 -31.77 42.69
C SER A 204 4.59 -31.54 44.20
N TYR A 205 4.26 -30.31 44.63
CA TYR A 205 4.01 -29.99 46.02
C TYR A 205 2.81 -30.76 46.59
N TYR A 206 1.70 -30.81 45.84
CA TYR A 206 0.51 -31.58 46.21
C TYR A 206 0.84 -33.06 46.43
N PHE A 207 1.54 -33.68 45.47
CA PHE A 207 1.98 -35.08 45.58
C PHE A 207 2.90 -35.31 46.78
N PHE A 208 3.84 -34.40 47.03
CA PHE A 208 4.75 -34.49 48.17
C PHE A 208 4.00 -34.45 49.51
N VAL A 209 3.09 -33.48 49.69
CA VAL A 209 2.27 -33.35 50.91
C VAL A 209 1.35 -34.55 51.09
N HIS A 210 0.69 -35.01 50.02
CA HIS A 210 -0.25 -36.12 50.10
C HIS A 210 0.44 -37.46 50.36
N LYS A 211 1.62 -37.70 49.75
CA LYS A 211 2.45 -38.88 50.02
C LYS A 211 2.95 -38.89 51.48
N LYS A 212 3.29 -37.71 52.03
CA LYS A 212 3.72 -37.58 53.43
C LYS A 212 2.57 -37.82 54.43
N LYS A 213 1.32 -37.54 54.05
CA LYS A 213 0.13 -37.87 54.85
C LYS A 213 -0.24 -39.35 54.83
N LEU A 214 0.05 -40.08 53.74
CA LEU A 214 -0.23 -41.51 53.62
C LEU A 214 0.81 -42.41 54.31
N ASN A 215 2.01 -41.89 54.57
CA ASN A 215 3.11 -42.59 55.25
C ASN A 215 3.21 -42.28 56.76
N LYS A 216 2.14 -41.74 57.36
CA LYS A 216 1.98 -41.50 58.80
C LYS A 216 0.78 -42.28 59.29
#